data_AF-A0AAD9JBT3-F1
#
_entry.id   AF-A0AAD9JBT3-F1
#
_cell.length_a   1.000
_cell.length_b   1.000
_cell.length_c   1.000
_cell.angle_alpha   90.00
_cell.angle_beta   90.00
_cell.angle_gamma   90.00
#
_symmetry.space_group_name_H-M   'P 1'
#
loop_
_entity.id
_entity.type
_entity.pdbx_description
1 polymer ?
#
loop_
_entity_poly.entity_id
_entity_poly.type
_entity_poly.pdbx_seq_one_letter_code
_entity_poly.pdbx_strand_id
1 'polypeptide(L)'
;IKEKKSQCWLERLTWDYTAEYNATPYNHLGAKHIAGVQTIYNARLKTDANPWIIRCLPYFYVLGVTKCGTTDFVKALGRHPQVYWPWTTEVMYWNRVRYPEGVTVHESKEIHS
;
A
#
# COMPACT_ATOMS: atom_id res chain seq x y z
N ILE A 1 -12.07 10.88 25.56
CA ILE A 1 -12.09 10.14 24.27
C ILE A 1 -10.82 10.53 23.54
N LYS A 2 -9.84 9.64 23.37
CA LYS A 2 -8.62 9.97 22.60
C LYS A 2 -9.03 10.10 21.14
N GLU A 3 -8.65 11.20 20.49
CA GLU A 3 -8.89 11.40 19.06
C GLU A 3 -8.30 10.22 18.27
N LYS A 4 -9.15 9.57 17.48
CA LYS A 4 -8.73 8.51 16.56
C LYS A 4 -8.05 9.20 15.38
N LYS A 5 -6.72 9.31 15.39
CA LYS A 5 -5.98 9.76 14.21
C LYS A 5 -6.29 8.81 13.05
N SER A 6 -6.64 9.36 11.88
CA SER A 6 -6.76 8.57 10.66
C SER A 6 -5.41 7.89 10.40
N GLN A 7 -5.42 6.62 10.01
CA GLN A 7 -4.19 5.88 9.66
C GLN A 7 -3.62 6.27 8.29
N CYS A 8 -3.99 7.45 7.80
CA CYS A 8 -3.60 7.97 6.52
C CYS A 8 -2.79 9.25 6.69
N TRP A 9 -1.78 9.46 5.85
CA TRP A 9 -0.99 10.68 5.81
C TRP A 9 -0.77 11.13 4.38
N LEU A 10 -0.54 12.43 4.23
CA LEU A 10 -0.06 13.02 2.99
C LEU A 10 1.46 12.87 2.95
N GLU A 11 1.96 12.29 1.88
CA GLU A 11 3.39 12.15 1.64
C GLU A 11 3.80 12.96 0.42
N ARG A 12 4.84 13.78 0.59
CA ARG A 12 5.43 14.51 -0.52
C ARG A 12 6.19 13.55 -1.41
N LEU A 13 5.95 13.64 -2.70
CA LEU A 13 6.65 12.85 -3.71
C LEU A 13 8.03 13.46 -3.94
N THR A 14 9.05 12.89 -3.30
CA THR A 14 10.45 13.32 -3.48
C THR A 14 11.27 12.40 -4.39
N TRP A 15 10.69 11.29 -4.85
CA TRP A 15 11.32 10.31 -5.73
C TRP A 15 10.34 9.78 -6.77
N ASP A 16 10.87 9.07 -7.76
CA ASP A 16 10.07 8.36 -8.75
C ASP A 16 9.28 7.21 -8.09
N TYR A 17 8.08 7.54 -7.62
CA TYR A 17 7.13 6.62 -6.99
C TYR A 17 6.83 5.38 -7.84
N THR A 18 6.91 5.56 -9.15
CA THR A 18 6.61 4.55 -10.17
C THR A 18 7.69 3.50 -10.18
N ALA A 19 8.96 3.90 -10.05
CA ALA A 19 10.10 3.00 -9.96
C ALA A 19 10.06 2.15 -8.69
N GLU A 20 9.66 2.72 -7.55
CA GLU A 20 9.52 1.98 -6.28
C GLU A 20 8.44 0.89 -6.38
N TYR A 21 7.25 1.25 -6.87
CA TYR A 21 6.20 0.26 -7.07
C TYR A 21 6.64 -0.77 -8.12
N ASN A 22 7.15 -0.35 -9.28
CA ASN A 22 7.67 -1.20 -10.36
C ASN A 22 8.86 -2.10 -9.97
N ALA A 23 9.54 -1.81 -8.87
CA ALA A 23 10.57 -2.68 -8.30
C ALA A 23 10.00 -3.75 -7.35
N THR A 24 8.74 -3.63 -6.91
CA THR A 24 8.14 -4.64 -6.03
C THR A 24 7.96 -5.98 -6.74
N PRO A 25 8.14 -7.12 -6.05
CA PRO A 25 7.86 -8.43 -6.63
C PRO A 25 6.37 -8.64 -6.98
N TYR A 26 5.49 -7.71 -6.62
CA TYR A 26 4.04 -7.81 -6.75
C TYR A 26 3.44 -7.03 -7.93
N ASN A 27 4.26 -6.42 -8.79
CA ASN A 27 3.72 -5.60 -9.90
C ASN A 27 2.86 -6.37 -10.89
N HIS A 28 3.18 -7.65 -11.09
CA HIS A 28 2.39 -8.53 -11.93
C HIS A 28 0.97 -8.75 -11.38
N LEU A 29 0.73 -8.58 -10.07
CA LEU A 29 -0.58 -8.75 -9.42
C LEU A 29 -1.42 -7.47 -9.45
N GLY A 30 -0.82 -6.31 -9.72
CA GLY A 30 -1.46 -4.99 -9.59
C GLY A 30 -1.44 -4.12 -10.84
N ALA A 31 -0.93 -4.61 -11.98
CA ALA A 31 -0.57 -3.80 -13.15
C ALA A 31 -1.67 -2.83 -13.64
N LYS A 32 -2.95 -3.26 -13.70
CA LYS A 32 -4.06 -2.39 -14.13
C LYS A 32 -4.35 -1.25 -13.16
N HIS A 33 -4.16 -1.50 -11.86
CA HIS A 33 -4.38 -0.47 -10.85
C HIS A 33 -3.17 0.45 -10.71
N ILE A 34 -1.95 -0.11 -10.75
CA ILE A 34 -0.71 0.66 -10.83
C ILE A 34 -0.81 1.63 -12.01
N ALA A 35 -1.31 1.20 -13.17
CA ALA A 35 -1.56 2.10 -14.30
C ALA A 35 -2.54 3.25 -13.97
N GLY A 36 -3.63 2.99 -13.24
CA GLY A 36 -4.56 4.04 -12.82
C GLY A 36 -3.94 5.04 -11.83
N VAL A 37 -3.22 4.55 -10.82
CA VAL A 37 -2.45 5.39 -9.88
C VAL A 37 -1.37 6.17 -10.62
N GLN A 38 -0.71 5.53 -11.59
CA GLN A 38 0.33 6.10 -12.43
C GLN A 38 -0.21 7.27 -13.26
N THR A 39 -1.41 7.13 -13.82
CA THR A 39 -2.07 8.21 -14.57
C THR A 39 -2.36 9.40 -13.67
N ILE A 40 -2.92 9.17 -12.48
CA ILE A 40 -3.23 10.23 -11.50
C ILE A 40 -1.93 10.91 -11.02
N TYR A 41 -0.90 10.11 -10.75
CA TYR A 41 0.43 10.57 -10.36
C TYR A 41 1.07 11.44 -11.45
N ASN A 42 1.10 10.96 -12.69
CA ASN A 42 1.65 11.70 -13.83
C ASN A 42 0.88 13.00 -14.10
N ALA A 43 -0.43 13.01 -13.86
CA ALA A 43 -1.23 14.23 -13.95
C ALA A 43 -0.80 15.25 -12.88
N ARG A 44 -0.62 14.81 -11.63
CA ARG A 44 -0.20 15.67 -10.52
C ARG A 44 1.22 16.22 -10.68
N LEU A 45 2.16 15.41 -11.17
CA LEU A 45 3.52 15.86 -11.47
C LEU A 45 3.56 17.04 -12.45
N LYS A 46 2.59 17.12 -13.37
CA LYS A 46 2.53 18.18 -14.38
C LYS A 46 1.92 19.47 -13.84
N THR A 47 1.07 19.38 -12.82
CA THR A 47 0.29 20.52 -12.33
C THR A 47 0.85 21.11 -11.05
N ASP A 48 1.42 20.30 -10.16
CA ASP A 48 1.93 20.74 -8.87
C ASP A 48 3.45 20.81 -8.87
N ALA A 49 4.00 21.96 -8.47
CA ALA A 49 5.43 22.09 -8.21
C ALA A 49 5.91 21.19 -7.05
N ASN A 50 4.99 20.75 -6.18
CA ASN A 50 5.24 19.85 -5.05
C ASN A 50 4.14 18.78 -4.95
N PRO A 51 4.18 17.74 -5.79
CA PRO A 51 3.12 16.74 -5.84
C PRO A 51 3.12 15.87 -4.57
N TRP A 52 1.93 15.44 -4.16
CA TRP A 52 1.71 14.63 -2.96
C TRP A 52 0.78 13.43 -3.24
N ILE A 53 0.93 12.38 -2.43
CA ILE A 53 0.05 11.20 -2.41
C ILE A 53 -0.55 11.01 -1.03
N ILE A 54 -1.70 10.34 -0.99
CA ILE A 54 -2.28 9.84 0.27
C ILE A 54 -1.78 8.42 0.45
N ARG A 55 -1.14 8.15 1.59
CA ARG A 55 -0.87 6.79 2.05
C ARG A 55 -1.81 6.46 3.20
N CYS A 56 -2.24 5.21 3.27
CA CYS A 56 -3.05 4.69 4.35
C CYS A 56 -2.51 3.34 4.80
N LEU A 57 -2.31 3.16 6.10
CA LEU A 57 -2.12 1.83 6.68
C LEU A 57 -3.49 1.16 6.84
N PRO A 58 -3.60 -0.16 6.61
CA PRO A 58 -4.84 -0.87 6.91
C PRO A 58 -5.12 -0.85 8.43
N TYR A 59 -6.39 -0.60 8.78
CA TYR A 59 -6.88 -0.66 10.17
C TYR A 59 -6.82 -2.05 10.77
N PHE A 60 -6.91 -3.08 9.95
CA PHE A 60 -6.80 -4.47 10.35
C PHE A 60 -6.20 -5.28 9.21
N TYR A 61 -5.56 -6.38 9.56
CA TYR A 61 -4.93 -7.30 8.63
C TYR A 61 -5.51 -8.71 8.84
N VAL A 62 -5.93 -9.34 7.75
CA VAL A 62 -6.48 -10.71 7.81
C VAL A 62 -5.34 -11.70 7.71
N LEU A 63 -4.93 -12.21 8.87
CA LEU A 63 -4.03 -13.35 9.00
C LEU A 63 -4.80 -14.66 8.92
N GLY A 64 -4.22 -15.67 8.30
CA GLY A 64 -4.79 -17.01 8.31
C GLY A 64 -3.83 -18.05 7.76
N VAL A 65 -4.06 -19.29 8.17
CA VAL A 65 -3.37 -20.44 7.61
C VAL A 65 -3.87 -20.72 6.20
N THR A 66 -3.06 -21.38 5.37
CA THR A 66 -3.47 -21.73 4.01
C THR A 66 -4.75 -22.58 4.05
N LYS A 67 -5.72 -22.26 3.17
CA LYS A 67 -6.97 -23.01 2.98
C LYS A 67 -7.98 -22.98 4.14
N CYS A 68 -7.87 -22.06 5.10
CA CYS A 68 -8.89 -21.89 6.16
C CYS A 68 -10.10 -21.00 5.78
N GLY A 69 -10.31 -20.71 4.49
CA GLY A 69 -11.45 -19.90 4.04
C GLY A 69 -11.26 -18.39 4.14
N THR A 70 -10.02 -17.89 4.31
CA THR A 70 -9.72 -16.44 4.31
C THR A 70 -10.23 -15.72 3.06
N THR A 71 -10.19 -16.37 1.89
CA THR A 71 -10.70 -15.81 0.64
C THR A 71 -12.19 -15.47 0.74
N ASP A 72 -13.01 -16.38 1.26
CA ASP A 72 -14.46 -16.17 1.35
C ASP A 72 -14.82 -15.21 2.49
N PHE A 73 -14.05 -15.25 3.59
CA PHE A 73 -14.16 -14.28 4.67
C PHE A 73 -13.87 -12.85 4.19
N VAL A 74 -12.75 -12.66 3.48
CA VAL A 74 -12.38 -11.37 2.91
C VAL A 74 -13.49 -10.92 1.96
N LYS A 75 -14.00 -11.78 1.05
CA LYS A 75 -15.15 -11.48 0.15
C LYS A 75 -16.43 -11.09 0.88
N ALA A 76 -16.69 -11.66 2.05
CA ALA A 76 -17.82 -11.25 2.88
C ALA A 76 -17.60 -9.87 3.49
N LEU A 77 -16.41 -9.60 4.04
CA LEU A 77 -16.06 -8.29 4.60
C LEU A 77 -16.16 -7.16 3.58
N GLY A 78 -15.73 -7.40 2.34
CA GLY A 78 -15.80 -6.41 1.25
C GLY A 78 -17.20 -5.95 0.87
N ARG A 79 -18.23 -6.69 1.27
CA ARG A 79 -19.63 -6.27 1.05
C ARG A 79 -20.08 -5.23 2.06
N HIS A 80 -19.32 -5.00 3.13
CA HIS A 80 -19.67 -4.00 4.14
C HIS A 80 -19.31 -2.59 3.64
N PRO A 81 -20.25 -1.62 3.69
CA PRO A 81 -20.06 -0.30 3.08
C PRO A 81 -18.93 0.54 3.70
N GLN A 82 -18.52 0.21 4.92
CA GLN A 82 -17.41 0.88 5.62
C GLN A 82 -16.07 0.15 5.49
N VAL A 83 -16.05 -1.01 4.84
CA VAL A 83 -14.82 -1.77 4.62
C VAL A 83 -14.36 -1.49 3.19
N TYR A 84 -13.18 -0.89 3.08
CA TYR A 84 -12.55 -0.69 1.80
C TYR A 84 -11.81 -1.96 1.38
N TRP A 85 -12.06 -2.43 0.16
CA TRP A 85 -11.37 -3.60 -0.38
C TRP A 85 -9.94 -3.25 -0.78
N PRO A 86 -8.92 -4.00 -0.33
CA PRO A 86 -7.55 -3.75 -0.74
C PRO A 86 -7.34 -4.07 -2.22
N TRP A 87 -6.47 -3.30 -2.88
CA TRP A 87 -6.17 -3.43 -4.31
C TRP A 87 -5.64 -4.80 -4.72
N THR A 88 -4.85 -5.43 -3.85
CA THR A 88 -4.42 -6.82 -4.00
C THR A 88 -4.68 -7.55 -2.68
N THR A 89 -5.23 -8.74 -2.79
CA THR A 89 -5.16 -9.71 -1.71
C THR A 89 -3.74 -10.28 -1.67
N GLU A 90 -3.26 -10.65 -0.48
CA GLU A 90 -1.91 -11.19 -0.30
C GLU A 90 -0.79 -10.22 -0.69
N VAL A 91 -0.89 -8.95 -0.26
CA VAL A 91 0.34 -8.15 -0.09
C VAL A 91 1.14 -8.87 0.98
N MET A 92 2.05 -9.71 0.51
CA MET A 92 3.04 -10.45 1.27
C MET A 92 4.09 -9.46 1.81
N TYR A 93 3.60 -8.43 2.50
CA TYR A 93 4.40 -7.32 3.01
C TYR A 93 5.36 -7.86 4.07
N TRP A 94 4.83 -8.61 5.03
CA TRP A 94 5.59 -9.13 6.17
C TRP A 94 6.34 -10.43 5.90
N ASN A 95 6.45 -10.88 4.65
CA ASN A 95 7.06 -12.18 4.36
C ASN A 95 8.48 -12.05 3.77
N ARG A 96 9.17 -13.20 3.71
CA ARG A 96 10.53 -13.34 3.18
C ARG A 96 10.71 -12.93 1.71
N VAL A 97 9.63 -12.81 0.94
CA VAL A 97 9.71 -12.38 -0.47
C VAL A 97 9.98 -10.87 -0.55
N ARG A 98 9.43 -10.09 0.39
CA ARG A 98 9.72 -8.65 0.50
C ARG A 98 11.00 -8.37 1.28
N TYR A 99 11.27 -9.16 2.32
CA TYR A 99 12.44 -9.01 3.19
C TYR A 99 13.25 -10.32 3.19
N PRO A 100 14.10 -10.54 2.18
CA PRO A 100 14.95 -11.72 2.13
C PRO A 100 15.92 -11.72 3.31
N GLU A 101 16.18 -12.90 3.88
CA GLU A 101 17.17 -13.04 4.94
C GLU A 101 18.56 -12.58 4.45
N GLY A 102 19.26 -11.79 5.26
CA GLY A 102 20.60 -11.28 4.94
C GLY A 102 20.64 -9.94 4.19
N VAL A 103 19.49 -9.32 3.87
CA VAL A 103 19.45 -7.97 3.28
C VAL A 103 19.25 -6.92 4.38
N THR A 104 20.22 -6.02 4.55
CA THR A 104 20.06 -4.83 5.42
C THR A 104 19.05 -3.87 4.82
N VAL A 105 17.86 -3.78 5.41
CA VAL A 105 16.89 -2.74 5.05
C VAL A 105 17.48 -1.40 5.50
N HIS A 106 17.69 -0.48 4.55
CA HIS A 106 18.10 0.88 4.90
C HIS A 106 17.03 1.49 5.80
N GLU A 107 17.44 1.88 7.01
CA GLU A 107 16.61 2.53 8.00
C GLU A 107 16.07 3.84 7.40
N SER A 108 14.78 3.87 7.09
CA SER A 108 14.12 5.11 6.67
C SER A 108 14.19 6.07 7.84
N LYS A 109 15.01 7.11 7.73
CA LYS A 109 15.08 8.19 8.73
C LYS A 109 13.66 8.71 8.96
N GLU A 110 13.12 8.44 10.15
CA GLU A 110 11.88 9.05 10.60
C GLU A 110 12.10 10.57 10.61
N ILE A 111 11.49 11.28 9.66
CA ILE A 111 11.42 12.73 9.70
C ILE A 111 10.42 13.05 10.83
N HIS A 112 10.95 13.19 12.04
CA HIS A 112 10.23 13.81 13.14
C HIS A 112 10.01 15.28 12.77
N SER A 113 8.74 15.64 12.62
CA SER A 113 8.26 17.02 12.61
C SER A 113 8.37 17.65 14.00
#